data_AF-A0ABD0N8L4-F1
#
_entry.id   AF-A0ABD0N8L4-F1
#
_cell.length_a   1.000
_cell.length_b   1.000
_cell.length_c   1.000
_cell.angle_alpha   90.00
_cell.angle_beta   90.00
_cell.angle_gamma   90.00
#
_symmetry.space_group_name_H-M   'P 1'
#
loop_
_entity.id
_entity.type
_entity.pdbx_description
1 polymer ?
#
loop_
_entity_poly.entity_id
_entity_poly.type
_entity_poly.pdbx_seq_one_letter_code
_entity_poly.pdbx_strand_id
1 'polypeptide(L)' 'MSTTATMGEMANSAVEFYPKRGGGGAEANHAGDFGVTLDELRSLMELRGAEALQKIQDSFGDVEGLCQRLKSSTSD' A
#
# COMPACT_ATOMS: atom_id res chain seq x y z
N MET A 1 13.34 -67.11 6.96
CA MET A 1 13.77 -66.01 7.84
C MET A 1 13.70 -64.74 7.02
N SER A 2 12.52 -64.12 6.92
CA SER A 2 12.34 -62.93 6.08
C SER A 2 12.64 -61.67 6.88
N THR A 3 13.56 -60.90 6.33
CA THR A 3 14.16 -59.68 6.83
C THR A 3 13.15 -58.56 7.02
N THR A 4 13.02 -58.07 8.25
CA THR A 4 12.37 -56.80 8.57
C THR A 4 13.31 -55.67 8.16
N ALA A 5 13.11 -55.08 6.98
CA ALA A 5 13.74 -53.82 6.62
C ALA A 5 12.84 -52.68 7.13
N THR A 6 13.20 -52.10 8.28
CA THR A 6 12.57 -50.89 8.81
C THR A 6 12.83 -49.75 7.83
N MET A 7 11.80 -49.42 7.07
CA MET A 7 11.78 -48.42 6.02
C MET A 7 11.74 -47.03 6.66
N GLY A 8 12.78 -46.22 6.39
CA GLY A 8 12.66 -44.77 6.29
C GLY A 8 12.47 -43.98 7.59
N GLU A 9 13.54 -43.78 8.34
CA GLU A 9 13.69 -42.53 9.11
C GLU A 9 14.11 -41.43 8.13
N MET A 10 13.20 -41.04 7.23
CA MET A 10 13.31 -39.78 6.52
C MET A 10 12.65 -38.75 7.43
N ALA A 11 13.44 -38.19 8.33
CA ALA A 11 13.06 -37.00 9.08
C ALA A 11 12.83 -35.88 8.05
N ASN A 12 11.61 -35.78 7.54
CA ASN A 12 11.17 -34.61 6.83
C ASN A 12 11.19 -33.50 7.86
N SER A 13 12.22 -32.65 7.81
CA SER A 13 12.25 -31.36 8.48
C SER A 13 11.13 -30.50 7.90
N ALA A 14 9.88 -30.87 8.22
CA ALA A 14 8.74 -30.02 8.08
C ALA A 14 8.95 -28.93 9.14
N VAL A 15 9.56 -27.83 8.72
CA VAL A 15 9.38 -26.58 9.43
C VAL A 15 7.88 -26.33 9.44
N GLU A 16 7.24 -26.58 10.58
CA GLU A 16 5.88 -26.12 10.82
C GLU A 16 5.96 -24.60 10.77
N PHE A 17 5.73 -24.05 9.58
CA PHE A 17 5.38 -22.66 9.44
C PHE A 17 4.06 -22.52 10.18
N TYR A 18 4.14 -22.15 11.47
CA TYR A 18 3.00 -21.56 12.15
C TYR A 18 2.77 -20.25 11.41
N PRO A 19 1.74 -20.11 10.55
CA PRO A 19 1.34 -18.78 10.17
C PRO A 19 1.02 -18.13 11.51
N LYS A 20 1.80 -17.12 11.90
CA LYS A 20 1.38 -16.23 12.96
C LYS A 20 0.01 -15.75 12.50
N ARG A 21 -1.05 -16.29 13.13
CA ARG A 21 -2.39 -15.74 13.09
C ARG A 21 -2.26 -14.36 13.73
N GLY A 22 -1.92 -13.41 12.89
CA GLY A 22 -1.43 -12.09 13.24
C GLY A 22 -1.32 -11.29 11.95
N GLY A 23 -2.45 -11.10 11.28
CA GLY A 23 -2.62 -10.03 10.31
C GLY A 23 -2.47 -10.40 8.84
N GLY A 24 -3.06 -11.51 8.39
CA GLY A 24 -3.61 -11.50 7.04
C GLY A 24 -4.86 -10.62 7.06
N GLY A 25 -4.90 -9.58 6.23
CA GLY A 25 -6.14 -8.83 5.99
C GLY A 25 -6.13 -7.36 6.42
N ALA A 26 -5.07 -6.64 6.07
CA ALA A 26 -5.19 -5.33 5.47
C ALA A 26 -3.87 -5.19 4.71
N GLU A 27 -3.81 -5.23 3.39
CA GLU A 27 -4.39 -4.15 2.60
C GLU A 27 -4.68 -2.95 3.49
N ALA A 28 -3.65 -2.44 4.18
CA ALA A 28 -3.54 -1.02 4.46
C ALA A 28 -3.38 -0.36 3.09
N ASN A 29 -4.40 -0.49 2.25
CA ASN A 29 -4.90 0.61 1.50
C ASN A 29 -4.94 1.75 2.53
N HIS A 30 -3.90 2.57 2.56
CA HIS A 30 -3.90 3.89 3.18
C HIS A 30 -4.94 4.80 2.49
N ALA A 31 -6.01 4.23 1.93
CA ALA A 31 -7.08 4.83 1.17
C ALA A 31 -8.04 5.65 2.05
N GLY A 32 -7.71 5.88 3.31
CA GLY A 32 -8.58 6.58 4.25
C GLY A 32 -7.98 7.81 4.92
N ASP A 33 -6.71 8.14 4.70
CA ASP A 33 -6.06 9.24 5.43
C ASP A 33 -5.60 10.40 4.55
N PHE A 34 -5.36 10.14 3.26
CA PHE A 34 -5.10 11.25 2.34
C PHE A 34 -6.39 12.03 2.15
N GLY A 35 -6.34 13.33 2.45
CA GLY A 35 -7.50 14.21 2.31
C GLY A 35 -7.79 14.60 0.86
N VAL A 36 -7.31 13.80 -0.10
CA VAL A 36 -7.56 13.89 -1.54
C VAL A 36 -7.80 12.49 -2.08
N THR A 37 -8.78 12.33 -2.96
CA THR A 37 -9.06 11.05 -3.60
C THR A 37 -8.15 10.81 -4.81
N LEU A 38 -7.99 9.55 -5.21
CA LEU A 38 -7.22 9.20 -6.43
C LEU A 38 -7.86 9.75 -7.70
N ASP A 39 -9.17 9.93 -7.72
CA ASP A 39 -9.91 10.50 -8.84
C ASP A 39 -9.61 12.00 -8.99
N GLU A 40 -9.63 12.73 -7.88
CA GLU A 40 -9.23 14.15 -7.84
C GLU A 40 -7.77 14.35 -8.25
N LEU A 41 -6.87 13.49 -7.75
CA LEU A 41 -5.46 13.55 -8.09
C LEU A 41 -5.23 13.26 -9.58
N ARG A 42 -5.90 12.25 -10.13
CA ARG A 42 -5.83 11.92 -11.56
C ARG A 42 -6.33 13.08 -12.40
N SER A 43 -7.52 13.60 -12.08
CA SER A 43 -8.10 14.76 -12.75
C SER A 43 -7.15 15.96 -12.74
N LEU A 44 -6.48 16.19 -11.61
CA LEU A 44 -5.50 17.27 -11.50
C LEU A 44 -4.26 17.04 -12.38
N MET A 45 -3.74 15.82 -12.44
CA MET A 45 -2.58 15.49 -13.28
C MET A 45 -2.89 15.47 -14.79
N GLU A 46 -4.15 15.30 -15.16
CA GLU A 46 -4.60 15.42 -16.56
C GLU A 46 -4.61 16.88 -17.04
N LEU A 47 -4.82 17.84 -16.13
CA LEU A 47 -4.72 19.27 -16.43
C LEU A 47 -3.25 19.69 -16.60
N ARG A 48 -3.00 20.64 -17.51
CA ARG A 48 -1.65 21.20 -17.72
C ARG A 48 -1.65 22.71 -17.56
N GLY A 49 -0.54 23.25 -17.04
CA GLY A 49 -0.32 24.70 -16.96
C GLY A 49 -1.33 25.42 -16.04
N ALA A 50 -1.93 26.48 -16.54
CA ALA A 50 -2.78 27.38 -15.75
C ALA A 50 -4.08 26.73 -15.24
N GLU A 51 -4.64 25.77 -15.97
CA GLU A 51 -5.88 25.09 -15.58
C GLU A 51 -5.67 24.21 -14.34
N ALA A 52 -4.52 23.54 -14.25
CA ALA A 52 -4.14 22.78 -13.06
C ALA A 52 -3.94 23.70 -11.85
N LEU A 53 -3.27 24.85 -12.03
CA LEU A 53 -3.06 25.82 -10.96
C LEU A 53 -4.39 26.38 -10.43
N GLN A 54 -5.33 26.71 -11.32
CA GLN A 54 -6.64 27.21 -10.91
C GLN A 54 -7.47 26.15 -10.18
N LYS A 55 -7.41 24.88 -10.63
CA LYS A 55 -8.04 23.75 -9.92
C LYS A 55 -7.44 23.58 -8.52
N ILE A 56 -6.13 23.73 -8.37
CA ILE A 56 -5.48 23.65 -7.06
C ILE A 56 -5.97 24.76 -6.13
N GLN A 57 -6.07 25.99 -6.63
CA GLN A 57 -6.56 27.11 -5.84
C GLN A 57 -8.02 26.95 -5.42
N ASP A 58 -8.88 26.50 -6.33
CA ASP A 58 -10.31 26.33 -6.07
C ASP A 58 -10.60 25.16 -5.12
N SER A 59 -9.92 24.02 -5.29
CA SER A 59 -10.20 22.79 -4.52
C SER A 59 -9.34 22.64 -3.26
N PHE A 60 -8.11 23.18 -3.25
CA PHE A 60 -7.14 22.99 -2.16
C PHE A 60 -6.61 24.30 -1.58
N GLY A 61 -7.02 25.46 -2.10
CA GLY A 61 -6.54 26.79 -1.71
C GLY A 61 -5.19 27.14 -2.34
N ASP A 62 -4.19 26.30 -2.12
CA ASP A 62 -2.82 26.48 -2.62
C ASP A 62 -2.07 25.15 -2.72
N VAL A 63 -0.87 25.17 -3.31
CA VAL A 63 0.02 24.00 -3.44
C VAL A 63 0.39 23.43 -2.05
N GLU A 64 0.51 24.28 -1.03
CA GLU A 64 0.77 23.84 0.35
C GLU A 64 -0.41 23.04 0.91
N GLY A 65 -1.65 23.47 0.65
CA GLY A 65 -2.85 22.76 1.06
C GLY A 65 -2.95 21.39 0.41
N LEU A 66 -2.60 21.30 -0.88
CA LEU A 66 -2.49 20.01 -1.58
C LEU A 66 -1.40 19.12 -0.96
N CYS A 67 -0.21 19.64 -0.68
CA CYS A 67 0.88 18.87 -0.06
C CYS A 67 0.49 18.36 1.35
N GLN A 68 -0.16 19.18 2.17
CA GLN A 68 -0.65 18.75 3.49
C GLN A 68 -1.65 17.59 3.39
N ARG A 69 -2.57 17.67 2.42
CA ARG A 69 -3.56 16.62 2.16
C ARG A 69 -2.93 15.32 1.64
N LEU A 70 -1.86 15.45 0.86
CA LEU A 70 -1.03 14.35 0.39
C LEU A 70 -0.01 13.86 1.44
N LYS A 71 0.06 14.49 2.62
CA LYS A 71 1.10 14.26 3.63
C LYS A 71 2.52 14.30 3.05
N SER A 72 2.73 15.16 2.07
CA SER A 72 4.02 15.39 1.41
C SER A 72 4.66 16.67 1.94
N SER A 73 5.99 16.69 1.97
CA SER A 73 6.73 17.94 2.16
C SER A 73 6.58 18.83 0.93
N THR A 74 6.52 20.14 1.16
CA THR A 74 6.49 21.18 0.12
C THR A 74 7.88 21.54 -0.42
N SER A 75 8.94 21.05 0.23
CA SER A 75 10.32 21.17 -0.24
C SER A 75 10.83 19.82 -0.77
N ASP A 76 11.00 19.75 -2.08
CA ASP A 76 12.05 18.99 -2.76
C ASP A 76 12.78 19.97 -3.69
#